data_AF-A0A4C1XC10-F1
#
_entry.id   AF-A0A4C1XC10-F1
#
_cell.length_a   1.000
_cell.length_b   1.000
_cell.length_c   1.000
_cell.angle_alpha   90.00
_cell.angle_beta   90.00
_cell.angle_gamma   90.00
#
_symmetry.space_group_name_H-M   'P 1'
#
loop_
_entity.id
_entity.type
_entity.pdbx_description
1 polymer ?
#
loop_
_entity_poly.entity_id
_entity_poly.type
_entity_poly.pdbx_seq_one_letter_code
_entity_poly.pdbx_strand_id
1 'polypeptide(L)'
;MYQICLSQLNSDTALLSDEFTSVIETFIRSKRGKKRRKRFSNTIRTKQLREAASKCTKSHREVHREASRKYDENHPEIVKQVVRKYKQTHSEIVKNAEKVYKVKNPDVNRAATARYHEKRPKNKLMPWTSKHLSGLNYDSKINYSNDKIVNLGPRIPCSWCHALKWKDETQGMCCSSGKVQLPKLGSYPEPLHSLLTHQDQLSEHFLKNARKCNECFQMISFGAKEVREGNFMPTFKVQGQVYHRIGSLMSEANQKPSFLQIYFVGDEHQEK
;
A
#
# COMPACT_ATOMS: atom_id res chain seq x y z
N MET A 1 -58.46 17.67 51.77
CA MET A 1 -59.78 18.28 51.97
C MET A 1 -60.50 18.18 50.65
N TYR A 2 -61.18 17.05 50.44
CA TYR A 2 -62.65 16.96 50.53
C TYR A 2 -63.26 17.54 49.25
N GLN A 3 -64.24 16.97 48.57
CA GLN A 3 -65.25 15.96 48.86
C GLN A 3 -65.84 15.68 47.45
N ILE A 4 -66.21 14.44 47.10
CA ILE A 4 -67.62 14.05 46.98
C ILE A 4 -68.47 15.08 46.23
N CYS A 5 -68.89 14.75 44.99
CA CYS A 5 -70.28 14.88 44.52
C CYS A 5 -70.34 14.53 43.02
N LEU A 6 -70.48 13.24 42.70
CA LEU A 6 -71.02 12.78 41.41
C LEU A 6 -72.03 11.66 41.68
N SER A 7 -73.10 12.03 42.35
CA SER A 7 -74.38 11.38 42.21
C SER A 7 -75.39 12.46 41.83
N GLN A 8 -76.26 12.13 40.88
CA GLN A 8 -77.27 12.99 40.25
C GLN A 8 -76.72 14.07 39.32
N LEU A 9 -76.77 13.79 38.01
CA LEU A 9 -77.70 14.48 37.10
C LEU A 9 -77.71 13.75 35.75
N ASN A 10 -78.48 12.65 35.73
CA ASN A 10 -79.13 12.15 34.52
C ASN A 10 -80.34 13.04 34.27
N SER A 11 -80.28 13.90 33.25
CA SER A 11 -81.43 14.45 32.52
C SER A 11 -80.88 15.51 31.56
N ASP A 12 -81.20 15.41 30.28
CA ASP A 12 -80.93 16.36 29.17
C ASP A 12 -80.08 15.80 28.01
N THR A 13 -79.97 14.47 27.89
CA THR A 13 -79.38 13.74 26.76
C THR A 13 -80.35 13.44 25.60
N ALA A 14 -81.43 14.20 25.37
CA ALA A 14 -82.46 13.76 24.41
C ALA A 14 -82.93 14.76 23.32
N LEU A 15 -82.49 16.02 23.28
CA LEU A 15 -83.05 17.00 22.31
C LEU A 15 -82.05 17.73 21.41
N LEU A 16 -80.78 17.30 21.36
CA LEU A 16 -79.75 17.85 20.46
C LEU A 16 -79.19 16.83 19.46
N SER A 17 -79.93 15.77 19.14
CA SER A 17 -79.45 14.69 18.26
C SER A 17 -80.05 14.67 16.84
N ASP A 18 -81.18 15.33 16.57
CA ASP A 18 -81.82 15.21 15.24
C ASP A 18 -81.37 16.26 14.21
N GLU A 19 -81.06 17.51 14.60
CA GLU A 19 -80.56 18.51 13.65
C GLU A 19 -79.10 18.26 13.23
N PHE A 20 -78.26 17.77 14.14
CA PHE A 20 -76.85 17.46 13.83
C PHE A 20 -76.71 16.27 12.89
N THR A 21 -77.63 15.30 12.97
CA THR A 21 -77.60 14.09 12.14
C THR A 21 -78.00 14.40 10.69
N SER A 22 -78.97 15.30 10.48
CA SER A 22 -79.38 15.80 9.15
C SER A 22 -78.26 16.52 8.39
N VAL A 23 -77.49 17.38 9.07
CA VAL A 23 -76.36 18.11 8.48
C VAL A 23 -75.22 17.14 8.10
N ILE A 24 -74.95 16.15 8.96
CA ILE A 24 -73.94 15.13 8.70
C ILE A 24 -74.35 14.21 7.53
N GLU A 25 -75.60 13.77 7.45
CA GLU A 25 -76.07 12.94 6.32
C GLU A 25 -76.06 13.68 4.98
N THR A 26 -76.39 14.97 4.98
CA THR A 26 -76.35 15.81 3.78
C THR A 26 -74.91 16.03 3.31
N PHE A 27 -73.96 16.20 4.24
CA PHE A 27 -72.53 16.25 3.94
C PHE A 27 -71.98 14.91 3.43
N ILE A 28 -72.47 13.78 3.96
CA ILE A 28 -72.10 12.43 3.51
C ILE A 28 -72.68 12.12 2.11
N ARG A 29 -73.90 12.56 1.78
CA ARG A 29 -74.50 12.40 0.44
C ARG A 29 -73.76 13.21 -0.63
N SER A 30 -73.31 14.43 -0.35
CA SER A 30 -72.59 15.26 -1.34
C SER A 30 -71.21 14.68 -1.73
N LYS A 31 -70.60 13.85 -0.87
CA LYS A 31 -69.31 13.20 -1.13
C LYS A 31 -69.39 11.84 -1.84
N ARG A 32 -70.59 11.27 -2.07
CA ARG A 32 -70.75 9.96 -2.75
C ARG A 32 -70.58 9.99 -4.28
N GLY A 33 -70.36 11.16 -4.89
CA GLY A 33 -70.27 11.31 -6.36
C GLY A 33 -68.87 11.42 -6.97
N LYS A 34 -67.77 11.45 -6.21
CA LYS A 34 -66.42 11.57 -6.80
C LYS A 34 -65.67 10.24 -6.73
N LYS A 35 -65.54 9.54 -7.86
CA LYS A 35 -64.70 8.33 -8.00
C LYS A 35 -63.29 8.62 -7.47
N ARG A 36 -62.94 8.10 -6.29
CA ARG A 36 -61.55 8.10 -5.79
C ARG A 36 -60.69 7.31 -6.80
N ARG A 37 -59.67 7.95 -7.39
CA ARG A 37 -58.63 7.23 -8.15
C ARG A 37 -58.01 6.15 -7.26
N LYS A 38 -57.94 4.91 -7.76
CA LYS A 38 -57.33 3.78 -7.03
C LYS A 38 -55.91 4.15 -6.61
N ARG A 39 -55.62 4.15 -5.30
CA ARG A 39 -54.26 4.26 -4.76
C ARG A 39 -53.58 2.91 -5.02
N PHE A 40 -52.78 2.82 -6.08
CA PHE A 40 -51.93 1.66 -6.31
C PHE A 40 -50.91 1.56 -5.17
N SER A 41 -50.70 0.36 -4.60
CA SER A 41 -49.60 0.17 -3.65
C SER A 41 -48.27 0.44 -4.36
N ASN A 42 -47.29 0.99 -3.64
CA ASN A 42 -45.98 1.32 -4.21
C ASN A 42 -45.32 0.11 -4.91
N THR A 43 -45.62 -1.11 -4.47
CA THR A 43 -45.18 -2.38 -5.09
C THR A 43 -45.78 -2.62 -6.47
N ILE A 44 -47.07 -2.32 -6.68
CA ILE A 44 -47.70 -2.51 -7.98
C ILE A 44 -47.25 -1.41 -8.95
N ARG A 45 -47.11 -0.16 -8.47
CA ARG A 45 -46.59 0.95 -9.28
C ARG A 45 -45.16 0.70 -9.74
N THR A 46 -44.29 0.21 -8.85
CA THR A 46 -42.89 -0.12 -9.20
C THR A 46 -42.82 -1.30 -10.16
N LYS A 47 -43.67 -2.32 -10.00
CA LYS A 47 -43.78 -3.43 -10.96
C LYS A 47 -44.23 -2.94 -12.35
N GLN A 48 -45.28 -2.13 -12.42
CA GLN A 48 -45.78 -1.55 -13.67
C GLN A 48 -44.73 -0.66 -14.34
N LEU A 49 -43.96 0.11 -13.58
CA LEU A 49 -42.85 0.93 -14.11
C LEU A 49 -41.71 0.06 -14.66
N ARG A 50 -41.36 -1.04 -13.99
CA ARG A 50 -40.35 -1.99 -14.50
C ARG A 50 -40.82 -2.70 -15.77
N GLU A 51 -42.09 -3.09 -15.83
CA GLU A 51 -42.69 -3.71 -17.02
C GLU A 51 -42.77 -2.71 -18.18
N ALA A 52 -43.16 -1.46 -17.92
CA ALA A 52 -43.17 -0.39 -18.92
C ALA A 52 -41.75 -0.08 -19.43
N ALA A 53 -40.75 -0.03 -18.53
CA ALA A 53 -39.35 0.14 -18.91
C ALA A 53 -38.83 -1.05 -19.74
N SER A 54 -39.17 -2.28 -19.37
CA SER A 54 -38.84 -3.49 -20.14
C SER A 54 -39.49 -3.49 -21.52
N LYS A 55 -40.73 -2.99 -21.62
CA LYS A 55 -41.44 -2.86 -22.90
C LYS A 55 -40.83 -1.77 -23.79
N CYS A 56 -40.48 -0.62 -23.21
CA CYS A 56 -39.84 0.50 -23.91
C CYS A 56 -38.44 0.14 -24.44
N THR A 57 -37.64 -0.57 -23.64
CA THR A 57 -36.32 -1.05 -24.05
C THR A 57 -36.39 -2.09 -25.18
N LYS A 58 -37.47 -2.87 -25.25
CA LYS A 58 -37.71 -3.80 -26.35
C LYS A 58 -38.16 -3.10 -27.63
N SER A 59 -39.01 -2.08 -27.54
CA SER A 59 -39.50 -1.34 -28.72
C SER A 59 -38.45 -0.37 -29.31
N HIS A 60 -37.56 0.19 -28.48
CA HIS A 60 -36.48 1.09 -28.91
C HIS A 60 -35.09 0.56 -28.55
N ARG A 61 -34.84 -0.70 -28.94
CA ARG A 61 -33.61 -1.44 -28.59
C ARG A 61 -32.33 -0.75 -29.03
N GLU A 62 -32.34 -0.15 -30.22
CA GLU A 62 -31.15 0.47 -30.81
C GLU A 62 -30.82 1.81 -30.14
N VAL A 63 -31.83 2.64 -29.89
CA VAL A 63 -31.68 3.90 -29.14
C VAL A 63 -31.14 3.66 -27.74
N HIS A 64 -31.64 2.63 -27.05
CA HIS A 64 -31.17 2.27 -25.72
C HIS A 64 -29.73 1.72 -25.75
N ARG A 65 -29.37 0.93 -26.77
CA ARG A 65 -28.00 0.44 -26.97
C ARG A 65 -27.03 1.59 -27.20
N GLU A 66 -27.42 2.56 -28.01
CA GLU A 66 -26.62 3.77 -28.27
C GLU A 66 -26.42 4.61 -27.01
N ALA A 67 -27.50 4.88 -26.26
CA ALA A 67 -27.42 5.64 -25.02
C ALA A 67 -26.53 4.94 -23.98
N SER A 68 -26.59 3.60 -23.90
CA SER A 68 -25.72 2.82 -23.00
C SER A 68 -24.25 2.93 -23.40
N ARG A 69 -23.94 2.85 -24.71
CA ARG A 69 -22.56 3.04 -25.20
C ARG A 69 -22.01 4.43 -24.83
N LYS A 70 -22.80 5.49 -25.10
CA LYS A 70 -22.42 6.87 -24.75
C LYS A 70 -22.21 7.06 -23.25
N TYR A 71 -23.04 6.40 -22.43
CA TYR A 71 -22.86 6.42 -20.98
C TYR A 71 -21.56 5.72 -20.55
N ASP A 72 -21.27 4.54 -21.10
CA ASP A 72 -20.07 3.78 -20.77
C ASP A 72 -18.78 4.52 -21.17
N GLU A 73 -18.80 5.20 -22.32
CA GLU A 73 -17.69 6.03 -22.82
C GLU A 73 -17.45 7.27 -21.94
N ASN A 74 -18.51 7.93 -21.49
CA ASN A 74 -18.42 9.13 -20.67
C ASN A 74 -18.13 8.84 -19.18
N HIS A 75 -18.38 7.62 -18.70
CA HIS A 75 -18.22 7.24 -17.29
C HIS A 75 -17.42 5.94 -17.07
N PRO A 76 -16.16 5.85 -17.54
CA PRO A 76 -15.40 4.61 -17.53
C PRO A 76 -15.07 4.09 -16.12
N GLU A 77 -14.83 4.97 -15.15
CA GLU A 77 -14.50 4.57 -13.78
C GLU A 77 -15.69 4.00 -13.01
N ILE A 78 -16.89 4.56 -13.23
CA ILE A 78 -18.13 4.06 -12.62
C ILE A 78 -18.43 2.67 -13.16
N VAL A 79 -18.33 2.49 -14.48
CA VAL A 79 -18.54 1.19 -15.13
C VAL A 79 -17.53 0.15 -14.63
N LYS A 80 -16.24 0.50 -14.54
CA LYS A 80 -15.22 -0.40 -13.98
C LYS A 80 -15.54 -0.84 -12.55
N GLN A 81 -15.97 0.08 -11.69
CA GLN A 81 -16.35 -0.25 -10.30
C GLN A 81 -17.56 -1.17 -10.24
N VAL A 82 -18.61 -0.87 -11.00
CA VAL A 82 -19.83 -1.70 -11.05
C VAL A 82 -19.53 -3.10 -11.58
N VAL A 83 -18.73 -3.21 -12.65
CA VAL A 83 -18.30 -4.50 -13.21
C VAL A 83 -17.48 -5.31 -12.21
N ARG A 84 -16.54 -4.67 -11.48
CA ARG A 84 -15.76 -5.33 -10.41
C ARG A 84 -16.67 -5.88 -9.32
N LYS A 85 -17.62 -5.06 -8.82
CA LYS A 85 -18.57 -5.45 -7.78
C LYS A 85 -19.48 -6.59 -8.25
N TYR A 86 -19.92 -6.57 -9.51
CA TYR A 86 -20.70 -7.65 -10.10
C TYR A 86 -19.91 -8.96 -10.19
N LYS A 87 -18.65 -8.91 -10.66
CA LYS A 87 -17.78 -10.09 -10.72
C LYS A 87 -17.48 -10.71 -9.35
N GLN A 88 -17.36 -9.89 -8.32
CA GLN A 88 -17.14 -10.34 -6.95
C GLN A 88 -18.40 -10.99 -6.36
N THR A 89 -19.56 -10.36 -6.54
CA THR A 89 -20.85 -10.85 -6.00
C THR A 89 -21.42 -12.04 -6.78
N HIS A 90 -21.10 -12.17 -8.07
CA HIS A 90 -21.63 -13.19 -8.97
C HIS A 90 -20.51 -14.01 -9.65
N SER A 91 -19.48 -14.40 -8.88
CA SER A 91 -18.29 -15.08 -9.37
C SER A 91 -18.60 -16.36 -10.17
N GLU A 92 -19.58 -17.14 -9.72
CA GLU A 92 -19.92 -18.43 -10.31
C GLU A 92 -20.61 -18.30 -11.67
N ILE A 93 -21.50 -17.31 -11.81
CA ILE A 93 -22.17 -16.97 -13.08
C ILE A 93 -21.13 -16.52 -14.11
N VAL A 94 -20.18 -15.66 -13.68
CA VAL A 94 -19.11 -15.17 -14.56
C VAL A 94 -18.21 -16.32 -15.01
N LYS A 95 -17.80 -17.20 -14.10
CA LYS A 95 -16.99 -18.40 -14.44
C LYS A 95 -17.71 -19.31 -15.43
N ASN A 96 -19.02 -19.53 -15.26
CA ASN A 96 -19.79 -20.36 -16.18
C ASN A 96 -19.96 -19.71 -17.55
N ALA A 97 -20.20 -18.40 -17.61
CA ALA A 97 -20.24 -17.65 -18.85
C ALA A 97 -18.90 -17.68 -19.60
N GLU A 98 -17.77 -17.56 -18.89
CA GLU A 98 -16.43 -17.67 -19.46
C GLU A 98 -16.16 -19.06 -20.04
N LYS A 99 -16.58 -20.13 -19.36
CA LYS A 99 -16.47 -21.50 -19.88
C LYS A 99 -17.26 -21.67 -21.18
N VAL A 100 -18.51 -21.20 -21.22
CA VAL A 100 -19.37 -21.28 -22.40
C VAL A 100 -18.77 -20.47 -23.57
N TYR A 101 -18.26 -19.27 -23.30
CA TYR A 101 -17.60 -18.45 -24.31
C TYR A 101 -16.34 -19.12 -24.86
N LYS A 102 -15.56 -19.78 -24.00
CA LYS A 102 -14.35 -20.51 -24.43
C LYS A 102 -14.65 -21.64 -25.41
N VAL A 103 -15.69 -22.40 -25.14
CA VAL A 103 -16.13 -23.51 -25.99
C VAL A 103 -16.71 -23.00 -27.30
N LYS A 104 -17.47 -21.90 -27.29
CA LYS A 104 -18.09 -21.32 -28.50
C LYS A 104 -17.09 -20.60 -29.41
N ASN A 105 -15.97 -20.11 -28.88
CA ASN A 105 -15.00 -19.29 -29.62
C ASN A 105 -13.56 -19.85 -29.49
N PRO A 106 -13.28 -21.07 -29.96
CA PRO A 106 -11.99 -21.73 -29.77
C PRO A 106 -10.83 -21.00 -30.47
N ASP A 107 -11.06 -20.45 -31.67
CA ASP A 107 -10.00 -19.78 -32.44
C ASP A 107 -9.58 -18.44 -31.84
N VAL A 108 -10.53 -17.70 -31.26
CA VAL A 108 -10.24 -16.44 -30.54
C VAL A 108 -9.38 -16.73 -29.32
N ASN A 109 -9.68 -17.80 -28.59
CA ASN A 109 -8.86 -18.22 -27.45
C ASN A 109 -7.49 -18.72 -27.91
N ARG A 110 -7.41 -19.49 -28.99
CA ARG A 110 -6.13 -19.93 -29.57
C ARG A 110 -5.25 -18.74 -29.96
N ALA A 111 -5.82 -17.74 -30.63
CA ALA A 111 -5.12 -16.52 -31.02
C ALA A 111 -4.74 -15.62 -29.82
N ALA A 112 -5.58 -15.57 -28.77
CA ALA A 112 -5.27 -14.85 -27.53
C ALA A 112 -4.14 -15.54 -26.75
N THR A 113 -4.17 -16.86 -26.66
CA THR A 113 -3.13 -17.68 -26.04
C THR A 113 -1.82 -17.59 -26.84
N ALA A 114 -1.86 -17.65 -28.18
CA ALA A 114 -0.68 -17.44 -29.02
C ALA A 114 -0.06 -16.05 -28.81
N ARG A 115 -0.87 -14.98 -28.80
CA ARG A 115 -0.40 -13.62 -28.50
C ARG A 115 0.17 -13.48 -27.09
N TYR A 116 -0.41 -14.17 -26.11
CA TYR A 116 0.13 -14.24 -24.75
C TYR A 116 1.50 -14.92 -24.74
N HIS A 117 1.69 -16.03 -25.46
CA HIS A 117 2.97 -16.74 -25.55
C HIS A 117 4.03 -16.01 -26.37
N GLU A 118 3.63 -15.24 -27.39
CA GLU A 118 4.52 -14.44 -28.24
C GLU A 118 5.04 -13.19 -27.52
N LYS A 119 4.16 -12.51 -26.76
CA LYS A 119 4.52 -11.33 -25.94
C LYS A 119 5.13 -11.69 -24.60
N ARG A 120 5.00 -12.94 -24.14
CA ARG A 120 5.74 -13.41 -22.98
C ARG A 120 7.21 -13.26 -23.35
N PRO A 121 8.02 -12.52 -22.57
CA PRO A 121 9.47 -12.67 -22.68
C PRO A 121 9.68 -14.17 -22.60
N LYS A 122 10.32 -14.78 -23.61
CA LYS A 122 10.90 -16.10 -23.38
C LYS A 122 11.73 -15.88 -22.13
N ASN A 123 11.25 -16.35 -20.97
CA ASN A 123 12.15 -16.74 -19.92
C ASN A 123 13.04 -17.69 -20.69
N LYS A 124 14.22 -17.19 -21.10
CA LYS A 124 15.35 -18.03 -21.39
C LYS A 124 15.47 -18.78 -20.09
N LEU A 125 14.82 -19.94 -20.01
CA LEU A 125 15.28 -21.03 -19.18
C LEU A 125 16.70 -21.18 -19.67
N MET A 126 17.60 -20.50 -18.96
CA MET A 126 19.02 -20.61 -19.20
C MET A 126 19.27 -22.12 -19.22
N PRO A 127 19.91 -22.66 -20.27
CA PRO A 127 20.25 -24.06 -20.33
C PRO A 127 20.81 -24.47 -18.97
N TRP A 128 20.28 -25.56 -18.44
CA TRP A 128 20.43 -26.06 -17.06
C TRP A 128 21.89 -26.30 -16.60
N THR A 129 22.86 -25.98 -17.46
CA THR A 129 24.27 -26.34 -17.38
C THR A 129 25.24 -25.17 -17.23
N SER A 130 24.83 -23.90 -17.25
CA SER A 130 25.79 -22.81 -17.02
C SER A 130 25.23 -21.64 -16.22
N LYS A 131 25.50 -21.67 -14.91
CA LYS A 131 25.51 -20.50 -14.02
C LYS A 131 26.94 -19.99 -13.80
N HIS A 132 27.77 -20.11 -14.83
CA HIS A 132 29.14 -19.64 -14.76
C HIS A 132 29.12 -18.12 -14.49
N LEU A 133 29.76 -17.68 -13.40
CA LEU A 133 29.87 -16.28 -12.96
C LEU A 133 28.55 -15.60 -12.53
N SER A 134 27.46 -16.32 -12.28
CA SER A 134 26.21 -15.70 -11.79
C SER A 134 26.38 -14.97 -10.45
N GLY A 135 27.39 -15.34 -9.64
CA GLY A 135 27.74 -14.61 -8.43
C GLY A 135 28.32 -13.20 -8.68
N LEU A 136 28.85 -12.93 -9.87
CA LEU A 136 29.38 -11.62 -10.28
C LEU A 136 28.35 -10.77 -11.02
N ASN A 137 27.22 -11.37 -11.45
CA ASN A 137 26.15 -10.68 -12.15
C ASN A 137 24.80 -11.05 -11.54
N TYR A 138 24.53 -10.48 -10.37
CA TYR A 138 23.31 -10.72 -9.61
C TYR A 138 22.07 -10.17 -10.33
N ASP A 139 21.14 -11.04 -10.70
CA ASP A 139 19.81 -10.67 -11.20
C ASP A 139 18.73 -10.85 -10.10
N SER A 140 18.13 -9.75 -9.64
CA SER A 140 17.10 -9.75 -8.59
C SER A 140 15.79 -10.45 -8.97
N LYS A 141 15.58 -10.76 -10.25
CA LYS A 141 14.38 -11.49 -10.73
C LYS A 141 14.50 -13.00 -10.54
N ILE A 142 15.69 -13.50 -10.23
CA ILE A 142 15.95 -14.92 -10.03
C ILE A 142 15.82 -15.24 -8.53
N ASN A 143 14.97 -16.22 -8.21
CA ASN A 143 14.86 -16.74 -6.84
C ASN A 143 16.00 -17.74 -6.57
N TYR A 144 17.18 -17.23 -6.19
CA TYR A 144 18.36 -18.06 -5.90
C TYR A 144 18.17 -18.99 -4.71
N SER A 145 17.31 -18.62 -3.75
CA SER A 145 17.09 -19.42 -2.52
C SER A 145 16.47 -20.79 -2.80
N ASN A 146 15.65 -20.89 -3.85
CA ASN A 146 14.96 -22.12 -4.23
C ASN A 146 15.63 -22.83 -5.42
N ASP A 147 16.79 -22.35 -5.83
CA ASP A 147 17.44 -22.83 -7.03
C ASP A 147 18.30 -24.07 -6.75
N LYS A 148 17.97 -25.18 -7.41
CA LYS A 148 18.65 -26.47 -7.22
C LYS A 148 20.15 -26.41 -7.55
N ILE A 149 20.59 -25.49 -8.41
CA ILE A 149 21.98 -25.33 -8.85
C ILE A 149 22.79 -24.50 -7.84
N VAL A 150 22.16 -23.57 -7.12
CA VAL A 150 22.81 -22.68 -6.13
C VAL A 150 22.54 -23.17 -4.70
N ASN A 151 22.09 -24.42 -4.55
CA ASN A 151 21.85 -25.01 -3.25
C ASN A 151 23.19 -25.37 -2.59
N LEU A 152 23.70 -24.48 -1.74
CA LEU A 152 24.92 -24.67 -0.95
C LEU A 152 24.76 -25.75 0.15
N GLY A 153 23.57 -26.35 0.27
CA GLY A 153 23.27 -27.38 1.25
C GLY A 153 23.01 -26.84 2.67
N PRO A 154 22.69 -27.73 3.62
CA PRO A 154 22.45 -27.34 5.00
C PRO A 154 23.73 -26.85 5.66
N ARG A 155 23.60 -25.80 6.48
CA ARG A 155 24.69 -25.30 7.33
C ARG A 155 24.66 -26.04 8.66
N ILE A 156 25.83 -26.51 9.10
CA ILE A 156 26.03 -27.27 10.33
C ILE A 156 26.66 -26.31 11.36
N PRO A 157 26.12 -26.21 12.59
CA PRO A 157 26.73 -25.37 13.61
C PRO A 157 28.04 -25.98 14.12
N CYS A 158 29.06 -25.15 14.30
CA CYS A 158 30.31 -25.54 14.95
C CYS A 158 30.10 -25.80 16.44
N SER A 159 30.68 -26.87 16.99
CA SER A 159 30.57 -27.24 18.41
C SER A 159 31.17 -26.21 19.37
N TRP A 160 32.20 -25.47 18.93
CA TRP A 160 32.93 -24.52 19.77
C TRP A 160 32.35 -23.10 19.73
N CYS A 161 32.26 -22.49 18.54
CA CYS A 161 31.84 -21.09 18.38
C CYS A 161 30.40 -20.91 17.86
N HIS A 162 29.67 -22.01 17.60
CA HIS A 162 28.32 -22.00 17.01
C HIS A 162 28.18 -21.30 15.65
N ALA A 163 29.31 -20.91 15.02
CA ALA A 163 29.30 -20.42 13.66
C ALA A 163 28.74 -21.50 12.70
N LEU A 164 27.92 -21.06 11.75
CA LEU A 164 27.33 -21.92 10.74
C LEU A 164 28.37 -22.21 9.65
N LYS A 165 28.74 -23.48 9.48
CA LYS A 165 29.66 -23.95 8.45
C LYS A 165 28.98 -24.82 7.41
N TRP A 166 29.51 -24.86 6.19
CA TRP A 166 29.10 -25.88 5.22
C TRP A 166 29.78 -27.22 5.51
N LYS A 167 29.17 -28.32 5.03
CA LYS A 167 29.65 -29.68 5.28
C LYS A 167 31.09 -29.92 4.79
N ASP A 168 31.46 -29.30 3.67
CA ASP A 168 32.75 -29.49 2.99
C ASP A 168 33.81 -28.46 3.44
N GLU A 169 33.47 -27.56 4.37
CA GLU A 169 34.45 -26.64 4.95
C GLU A 169 35.35 -27.32 5.98
N THR A 170 36.64 -26.97 5.93
CA THR A 170 37.63 -27.48 6.88
C THR A 170 37.25 -27.13 8.31
N GLN A 171 37.63 -27.99 9.26
CA GLN A 171 37.29 -27.83 10.69
C GLN A 171 37.84 -26.53 11.30
N GLY A 172 38.88 -25.95 10.68
CA GLY A 172 39.52 -24.71 11.12
C GLY A 172 38.90 -23.40 10.61
N MET A 173 37.99 -23.43 9.62
CA MET A 173 37.52 -22.21 8.95
C MET A 173 36.85 -21.19 9.88
N CYS A 174 36.15 -21.63 10.94
CA CYS A 174 35.40 -20.73 11.81
C CYS A 174 36.16 -20.29 13.08
N CYS A 175 36.84 -21.22 13.76
CA CYS A 175 37.49 -20.96 15.05
C CYS A 175 38.82 -21.70 15.21
N SER A 176 39.42 -22.17 14.11
CA SER A 176 40.62 -23.01 14.14
C SER A 176 40.47 -24.21 15.07
N SER A 177 39.34 -24.92 14.99
CA SER A 177 39.00 -26.07 15.85
C SER A 177 38.96 -25.73 17.35
N GLY A 178 38.43 -24.56 17.71
CA GLY A 178 38.26 -24.13 19.10
C GLY A 178 39.43 -23.34 19.68
N LYS A 179 40.50 -23.11 18.91
CA LYS A 179 41.66 -22.30 19.33
C LYS A 179 41.35 -20.81 19.40
N VAL A 180 40.39 -20.33 18.61
CA VAL A 180 39.97 -18.92 18.59
C VAL A 180 38.61 -18.81 19.25
N GLN A 181 38.57 -18.12 20.39
CA GLN A 181 37.33 -17.77 21.09
C GLN A 181 37.06 -16.28 20.91
N LEU A 182 36.06 -15.95 20.08
CA LEU A 182 35.62 -14.57 19.93
C LEU A 182 34.77 -14.18 21.14
N PRO A 183 34.97 -12.98 21.72
CA PRO A 183 34.05 -12.43 22.71
C PRO A 183 32.65 -12.36 22.14
N LYS A 184 31.64 -12.61 22.97
CA LYS A 184 30.25 -12.34 22.56
C LYS A 184 30.12 -10.85 22.27
N LEU A 185 29.55 -10.52 21.11
CA LEU A 185 29.22 -9.14 20.78
C LEU A 185 28.24 -8.63 21.83
N GLY A 186 28.63 -7.57 22.54
CA GLY A 186 27.72 -6.84 23.43
C GLY A 186 26.62 -6.13 22.63
N SER A 187 25.59 -5.66 23.32
CA SER A 187 24.65 -4.72 22.72
C SER A 187 25.40 -3.46 22.30
N TYR A 188 25.04 -2.90 21.15
CA TYR A 188 25.53 -1.59 20.75
C TYR A 188 25.20 -0.55 21.83
N PRO A 189 26.05 0.47 22.05
CA PRO A 189 25.71 1.60 22.91
C PRO A 189 24.57 2.43 22.28
N GLU A 190 23.76 3.09 23.11
CA GLU A 190 22.83 4.11 22.62
C GLU A 190 23.60 5.36 22.15
N PRO A 191 23.17 6.03 21.07
CA PRO A 191 21.93 5.84 20.30
C PRO A 191 21.99 4.77 19.18
N LEU A 192 23.15 4.15 18.96
CA LEU A 192 23.35 3.24 17.82
C LEU A 192 22.47 1.99 17.91
N HIS A 193 22.19 1.48 19.11
CA HIS A 193 21.30 0.35 19.28
C HIS A 193 19.90 0.65 18.76
N SER A 194 19.26 1.72 19.22
CA SER A 194 17.93 2.16 18.73
C SER A 194 17.91 2.45 17.23
N LEU A 195 19.00 3.02 16.68
CA LEU A 195 19.10 3.31 15.25
C LEU A 195 19.21 2.05 14.36
N LEU A 196 19.70 0.94 14.89
CA LEU A 196 19.96 -0.30 14.13
C LEU A 196 18.89 -1.38 14.33
N THR A 197 17.98 -1.25 15.29
CA THR A 197 17.00 -2.29 15.66
C THR A 197 15.68 -2.24 14.87
N HIS A 198 15.52 -1.31 13.91
CA HIS A 198 14.29 -1.14 13.11
C HIS A 198 13.01 -0.91 13.93
N GLN A 199 13.12 -0.42 15.17
CA GLN A 199 11.98 -0.24 16.07
C GLN A 199 11.28 1.11 15.89
N ASP A 200 12.02 2.14 15.50
CA ASP A 200 11.52 3.53 15.41
C ASP A 200 11.53 4.07 13.98
N GLN A 201 10.68 5.07 13.70
CA GLN A 201 10.68 5.79 12.42
C GLN A 201 12.06 6.41 12.11
N LEU A 202 12.79 6.83 13.14
CA LEU A 202 14.16 7.33 13.02
C LEU A 202 15.13 6.22 12.57
N SER A 203 14.98 5.00 13.09
CA SER A 203 15.81 3.86 12.70
C SER A 203 15.59 3.46 11.24
N GLU A 204 14.35 3.48 10.76
CA GLU A 204 14.02 3.21 9.36
C GLU A 204 14.61 4.29 8.44
N HIS A 205 14.44 5.57 8.82
CA HIS A 205 15.01 6.68 8.07
C HIS A 205 16.55 6.61 8.02
N PHE A 206 17.20 6.32 9.15
CA PHE A 206 18.65 6.17 9.24
C PHE A 206 19.14 5.02 8.36
N LEU A 207 18.57 3.83 8.47
CA LEU A 207 19.01 2.66 7.69
C LEU A 207 18.78 2.84 6.19
N LYS A 208 17.67 3.48 5.80
CA LYS A 208 17.39 3.82 4.40
C LYS A 208 18.41 4.82 3.83
N ASN A 209 18.94 5.70 4.66
CA ASN A 209 19.91 6.73 4.27
C ASN A 209 21.33 6.46 4.77
N ALA A 210 21.64 5.26 5.29
CA ALA A 210 22.90 4.98 5.95
C ALA A 210 24.11 5.28 5.06
N ARG A 211 24.00 5.02 3.76
CA ARG A 211 25.02 5.38 2.77
C ARG A 211 25.25 6.90 2.72
N LYS A 212 24.19 7.70 2.64
CA LYS A 212 24.29 9.16 2.62
C LYS A 212 24.87 9.69 3.93
N CYS A 213 24.45 9.14 5.07
CA CYS A 213 25.03 9.47 6.36
C CYS A 213 26.54 9.19 6.35
N ASN A 214 26.96 8.00 5.92
CA ASN A 214 28.38 7.66 5.81
C ASN A 214 29.13 8.55 4.81
N GLU A 215 28.51 8.94 3.69
CA GLU A 215 29.08 9.88 2.71
C GLU A 215 29.25 11.28 3.29
N CYS A 216 28.29 11.79 4.07
CA CYS A 216 28.42 13.09 4.75
C CYS A 216 29.61 13.12 5.72
N PHE A 217 29.98 11.98 6.29
CA PHE A 217 31.12 11.85 7.20
C PHE A 217 32.39 11.30 6.52
N GLN A 218 32.41 11.13 5.19
CA GLN A 218 33.62 10.82 4.40
C GLN A 218 34.48 12.08 4.15
N MET A 219 34.62 12.91 5.17
CA MET A 219 35.46 14.10 5.11
C MET A 219 36.90 13.73 5.44
N ILE A 220 37.78 13.94 4.47
CA ILE A 220 39.21 13.67 4.63
C ILE A 220 39.91 15.02 4.81
N SER A 221 40.36 15.30 6.02
CA SER A 221 41.36 16.33 6.24
C SER A 221 42.73 15.82 5.82
N PHE A 222 43.52 16.67 5.16
CA PHE A 222 44.91 16.39 4.83
C PHE A 222 45.83 17.44 5.42
N GLY A 223 46.99 17.01 5.90
CA GLY A 223 48.09 17.86 6.29
C GLY A 223 48.98 18.15 5.09
N ALA A 224 49.32 19.43 4.91
CA ALA A 224 50.12 19.91 3.80
C ALA A 224 50.94 21.13 4.24
N LYS A 225 52.12 21.31 3.64
CA LYS A 225 52.90 22.55 3.81
C LYS A 225 52.39 23.58 2.81
N GLU A 226 51.60 24.53 3.29
CA GLU A 226 51.11 25.65 2.49
C GLU A 226 52.27 26.59 2.11
N VAL A 227 52.34 26.97 0.84
CA VAL A 227 53.22 28.02 0.34
C VAL A 227 52.40 29.29 0.22
N ARG A 228 52.73 30.28 1.05
CA ARG A 228 52.13 31.62 0.99
C ARG A 228 53.04 32.53 0.20
N GLU A 229 52.61 32.91 -1.00
CA GLU A 229 53.23 33.98 -1.77
C GLU A 229 52.56 35.31 -1.38
N GLY A 230 53.33 36.40 -1.30
CA GLY A 230 52.76 37.73 -1.04
C GLY A 230 51.85 38.19 -2.18
N ASN A 231 50.93 39.12 -1.88
CA ASN A 231 49.80 39.59 -2.70
C ASN A 231 48.55 38.67 -2.67
N PHE A 232 47.47 39.11 -3.33
CA PHE A 232 46.22 38.36 -3.46
C PHE A 232 46.45 37.05 -4.23
N MET A 233 46.29 35.92 -3.53
CA MET A 233 46.43 34.59 -4.10
C MET A 233 45.07 33.88 -4.07
N PRO A 234 44.37 33.74 -5.20
CA PRO A 234 43.04 33.11 -5.25
C PRO A 234 43.09 31.58 -5.13
N THR A 235 44.28 30.99 -5.02
CA THR A 235 44.51 29.54 -4.92
C THR A 235 45.48 29.27 -3.79
N PHE A 236 45.41 28.11 -3.14
CA PHE A 236 46.43 27.70 -2.16
C PHE A 236 47.44 26.77 -2.85
N LYS A 237 48.72 26.93 -2.54
CA LYS A 237 49.80 26.10 -3.07
C LYS A 237 50.32 25.19 -1.97
N VAL A 238 50.55 23.92 -2.28
CA VAL A 238 51.13 22.94 -1.35
C VAL A 238 52.51 22.52 -1.86
N GLN A 239 53.50 22.51 -0.98
CA GLN A 239 54.84 22.01 -1.28
C GLN A 239 55.11 20.70 -0.54
N GLY A 240 55.53 19.67 -1.27
CA GLY A 240 55.91 18.38 -0.70
C GLY A 240 54.74 17.40 -0.57
N GLN A 241 54.89 16.41 0.30
CA GLN A 241 53.96 15.31 0.44
C GLN A 241 52.70 15.71 1.21
N VAL A 242 51.56 15.27 0.69
CA VAL A 242 50.26 15.36 1.37
C VAL A 242 50.08 14.13 2.25
N TYR A 243 49.67 14.33 3.49
CA TYR A 243 49.41 13.24 4.43
C TYR A 243 47.94 13.27 4.87
N HIS A 244 47.30 12.11 4.88
CA HIS A 244 46.00 11.98 5.50
C HIS A 244 46.15 12.07 7.02
N ARG A 245 45.45 13.02 7.64
CA ARG A 245 45.41 13.16 9.09
C ARG A 245 44.01 12.84 9.56
N ILE A 246 43.89 11.74 10.29
CA ILE A 246 42.65 11.38 11.00
C ILE A 246 42.82 11.90 12.43
N GLY A 247 42.15 13.00 12.74
CA GLY A 247 42.13 13.59 14.08
C GLY A 247 41.05 12.98 14.97
N SER A 248 41.12 13.26 16.27
CA SER A 248 40.04 12.98 17.21
C SER A 248 38.75 13.67 16.77
N LEU A 249 37.60 13.02 16.96
CA LEU A 249 36.28 13.62 16.70
C LEU A 249 35.95 14.75 17.70
N MET A 250 36.54 14.68 18.90
CA MET A 250 36.37 15.67 19.98
C MET A 250 37.63 16.51 20.11
N SER A 251 37.46 17.82 20.33
CA SER A 251 38.58 18.72 20.65
C SER A 251 39.11 18.44 22.06
N GLU A 252 40.42 18.56 22.25
CA GLU A 252 41.03 18.54 23.58
C GLU A 252 40.59 19.76 24.39
N ALA A 253 40.59 19.63 25.72
CA ALA A 253 40.26 20.74 26.61
C ALA A 253 41.20 21.93 26.32
N ASN A 254 40.62 23.10 26.08
CA ASN A 254 41.30 24.36 25.76
C ASN A 254 41.97 24.45 24.36
N GLN A 255 41.72 23.50 23.45
CA GLN A 255 42.13 23.65 22.05
C GLN A 255 40.96 24.09 21.17
N LYS A 256 41.27 24.93 20.17
CA LYS A 256 40.29 25.28 19.14
C LYS A 256 39.99 24.04 18.29
N PRO A 257 38.70 23.74 18.00
CA PRO A 257 38.33 22.67 17.09
C PRO A 257 39.02 22.82 15.74
N SER A 258 39.52 21.71 15.20
CA SER A 258 40.16 21.67 13.88
C SER A 258 39.73 20.45 13.08
N PHE A 259 39.90 20.49 11.76
CA PHE A 259 39.54 19.39 10.85
C PHE A 259 38.07 19.00 10.98
N LEU A 260 37.75 17.70 11.12
CA LEU A 260 36.39 17.19 11.33
C LEU A 260 35.67 17.81 12.52
N GLN A 261 36.40 18.26 13.55
CA GLN A 261 35.81 18.79 14.78
C GLN A 261 34.98 20.05 14.53
N ILE A 262 35.30 20.86 13.51
CA ILE A 262 34.56 22.09 13.20
C ILE A 262 33.11 21.81 12.81
N TYR A 263 32.81 20.63 12.25
CA TYR A 263 31.45 20.23 11.89
C TYR A 263 30.61 19.82 13.10
N PHE A 264 31.25 19.46 14.22
CA PHE A 264 30.56 19.03 15.44
C PHE A 264 30.51 20.14 16.51
N VAL A 265 31.46 21.08 16.47
CA VAL A 265 31.58 22.17 17.46
C VAL A 265 31.12 23.53 16.88
N GLY A 266 30.81 23.60 15.58
CA GLY A 266 30.32 24.82 14.94
C GLY A 266 29.06 25.37 15.60
N ASP A 267 29.15 26.61 16.07
CA ASP A 267 28.02 27.39 16.56
C ASP A 267 27.50 28.23 15.38
N GLU A 268 26.20 28.13 15.05
CA GLU A 268 25.55 28.87 13.94
C GLU A 268 25.79 30.39 14.02
N HIS A 269 26.16 30.89 15.21
CA HIS A 269 26.42 32.29 15.48
C HIS A 269 27.82 32.80 15.05
N GLN A 270 28.79 31.94 14.74
CA GLN A 270 30.14 32.35 14.32
C GLN A 270 30.37 32.41 12.81
N GLU A 271 29.40 32.00 11.98
CA GLU A 271 29.52 31.99 10.51
C GLU A 271 28.95 33.25 9.82
N LYS A 272 28.98 34.42 10.49
CA LYS A 272 28.56 35.71 9.91
C LYS A 272 29.73 36.63 9.59
#